data_AF-A0A4Q4DFZ2-F1
#
_entry.id   AF-A0A4Q4DFZ2-F1
#
_cell.length_a   1.000
_cell.length_b   1.000
_cell.length_c   1.000
_cell.angle_alpha   90.00
_cell.angle_beta   90.00
_cell.angle_gamma   90.00
#
_symmetry.space_group_name_H-M   'P 1'
#
loop_
_entity.id
_entity.type
_entity.pdbx_description
1 polymer ?
#
loop_
_entity_poly.entity_id
_entity_poly.type
_entity_poly.pdbx_seq_one_letter_code
_entity_poly.pdbx_strand_id
1 'polypeptide(L)'
;MRSEGGAAGGTADETARLPDYAERVLDVAELIPPGRVMTYGDVAEWLGEGGPRQVGRAMALYGNAVPWWRVVRSDGVLLPGHELRALDHYREEGTPLREAARSAEGHMPRLDMKRARWDGADGADEGEGAHI
;
A
#
# COMPACT_ATOMS: atom_id res chain seq x y z
N MET A 1 -19.20 -12.70 -48.95
CA MET A 1 -18.39 -13.31 -47.87
C MET A 1 -18.32 -12.37 -46.69
N ARG A 2 -19.03 -12.69 -45.60
CA ARG A 2 -18.59 -12.32 -44.25
C ARG A 2 -17.58 -13.38 -43.81
N SER A 3 -16.48 -12.99 -43.18
CA SER A 3 -15.62 -13.78 -42.27
C SER A 3 -14.29 -13.05 -42.05
N GLU A 4 -13.61 -12.95 -40.89
CA GLU A 4 -13.81 -13.03 -39.43
C GLU A 4 -12.57 -12.26 -38.87
N GLY A 5 -12.56 -11.49 -37.78
CA GLY A 5 -12.93 -11.90 -36.43
C GLY A 5 -11.80 -12.73 -35.80
N GLY A 6 -10.71 -12.12 -35.37
CA GLY A 6 -9.57 -12.81 -34.73
C GLY A 6 -9.01 -12.06 -33.54
N ALA A 7 -9.70 -12.16 -32.39
CA ALA A 7 -9.19 -11.78 -31.08
C ALA A 7 -9.30 -12.99 -30.14
N ALA A 8 -8.19 -13.42 -29.55
CA ALA A 8 -8.05 -14.00 -28.21
C ALA A 8 -6.74 -14.80 -28.08
N GLY A 9 -5.67 -14.14 -27.65
CA GLY A 9 -4.43 -14.79 -27.19
C GLY A 9 -3.90 -14.24 -25.86
N GLY A 10 -4.63 -13.36 -25.17
CA GLY A 10 -4.09 -12.52 -24.10
C GLY A 10 -4.49 -12.86 -22.66
N THR A 11 -5.17 -13.98 -22.37
CA THR A 11 -5.82 -14.13 -21.06
C THR A 11 -4.99 -14.89 -20.02
N ALA A 12 -4.30 -15.97 -20.40
CA ALA A 12 -3.57 -16.79 -19.43
C ALA A 12 -2.24 -16.15 -18.98
N ASP A 13 -1.49 -15.56 -19.91
CA ASP A 13 -0.19 -14.91 -19.65
C ASP A 13 -0.35 -13.60 -18.85
N GLU A 14 -1.35 -12.78 -19.17
CA GLU A 14 -1.70 -11.58 -18.38
C GLU A 14 -2.21 -11.96 -16.96
N THR A 15 -3.04 -13.01 -16.88
CA THR A 15 -3.59 -13.49 -15.60
C THR A 15 -2.57 -14.25 -14.77
N ALA A 16 -1.48 -14.79 -15.34
CA ALA A 16 -0.38 -15.42 -14.60
C ALA A 16 0.69 -14.40 -14.16
N ARG A 17 0.93 -13.35 -14.96
CA ARG A 17 1.78 -12.22 -14.57
C ARG A 17 1.21 -11.41 -13.40
N LEU A 18 -0.11 -11.35 -13.28
CA LEU A 18 -0.79 -10.69 -12.17
C LEU A 18 -0.50 -11.35 -10.80
N PRO A 19 -0.56 -12.68 -10.63
CA PRO A 19 -0.08 -13.44 -9.48
C PRO A 19 1.38 -13.13 -9.13
N ASP A 20 2.31 -13.26 -10.07
CA ASP A 20 3.75 -13.00 -9.79
C ASP A 20 4.00 -11.54 -9.39
N TYR A 21 3.27 -10.59 -9.99
CA TYR A 21 3.31 -9.18 -9.58
C TYR A 21 2.62 -8.97 -8.23
N ALA A 22 1.51 -9.65 -7.97
CA ALA A 22 0.79 -9.56 -6.71
C ALA A 22 1.64 -10.07 -5.56
N GLU A 23 2.28 -11.23 -5.70
CA GLU A 23 3.21 -11.77 -4.70
C GLU A 23 4.26 -10.73 -4.31
N ARG A 24 4.92 -10.10 -5.29
CA ARG A 24 5.91 -9.03 -5.01
C ARG A 24 5.30 -7.79 -4.35
N VAL A 25 4.06 -7.42 -4.69
CA VAL A 25 3.35 -6.34 -3.99
C VAL A 25 3.06 -6.71 -2.54
N LEU A 26 2.66 -7.97 -2.29
CA LEU A 26 2.40 -8.49 -0.95
C LEU A 26 3.68 -8.55 -0.11
N ASP A 27 4.80 -9.00 -0.69
CA ASP A 27 6.11 -8.98 -0.04
C ASP A 27 6.49 -7.56 0.41
N VAL A 28 6.29 -6.56 -0.46
CA VAL A 28 6.55 -5.15 -0.09
C VAL A 28 5.63 -4.72 1.05
N ALA A 29 4.34 -5.09 1.04
CA ALA A 29 3.44 -4.73 2.12
C ALA A 29 3.90 -5.29 3.48
N GLU A 30 4.44 -6.50 3.52
CA GLU A 30 4.99 -7.12 4.72
C GLU A 30 6.29 -6.48 5.21
N LEU A 31 7.10 -5.93 4.29
CA LEU A 31 8.35 -5.24 4.61
C LEU A 31 8.13 -3.87 5.29
N ILE A 32 7.01 -3.19 5.02
CA ILE A 32 6.75 -1.86 5.59
C ILE A 32 6.68 -1.97 7.12
N PRO A 33 7.52 -1.26 7.89
CA PRO A 33 7.54 -1.38 9.35
C PRO A 33 6.22 -0.95 10.02
N PRO A 34 5.89 -1.48 11.21
CA PRO A 34 4.79 -0.97 12.01
C PRO A 34 4.86 0.54 12.20
N GLY A 35 3.71 1.22 12.06
CA GLY A 35 3.62 2.67 12.23
C GLY A 35 4.03 3.48 10.99
N ARG A 36 4.43 2.79 9.92
CA ARG A 36 4.80 3.38 8.64
C ARG A 36 3.88 2.95 7.52
N VAL A 37 3.88 3.73 6.43
CA VAL A 37 3.07 3.45 5.24
C VAL A 37 3.85 3.75 3.96
N MET A 38 3.46 3.07 2.88
CA MET A 38 3.83 3.43 1.50
C MET A 38 2.55 3.70 0.70
N THR A 39 2.61 4.63 -0.25
CA THR A 39 1.50 4.78 -1.21
C THR A 39 1.51 3.67 -2.25
N TYR A 40 0.37 3.43 -2.91
CA TYR A 40 0.35 2.55 -4.09
C TYR A 40 1.38 2.95 -5.16
N GLY A 41 1.69 4.24 -5.28
CA GLY A 41 2.74 4.72 -6.19
C GLY A 41 4.13 4.38 -5.69
N ASP A 42 4.37 4.53 -4.40
CA ASP A 42 5.66 4.22 -3.77
C ASP A 42 5.99 2.74 -3.93
N VAL A 43 5.01 1.86 -3.78
CA VAL A 43 5.19 0.41 -3.99
C VAL A 43 5.52 0.11 -5.46
N ALA A 44 4.84 0.75 -6.41
CA ALA A 44 5.14 0.56 -7.83
C ALA A 44 6.56 1.07 -8.17
N GLU A 45 6.96 2.20 -7.59
CA GLU A 45 8.28 2.78 -7.76
C GLU A 45 9.37 1.91 -7.12
N TRP A 46 9.13 1.36 -5.92
CA TRP A 46 9.99 0.40 -5.23
C TRP A 46 10.24 -0.85 -6.06
N LEU A 47 9.18 -1.40 -6.66
CA LEU A 47 9.29 -2.59 -7.51
C LEU A 47 9.93 -2.27 -8.87
N GLY A 48 9.99 -1.01 -9.28
CA GLY A 48 10.49 -0.59 -10.59
C GLY A 48 9.61 -1.00 -11.77
N GLU A 49 8.38 -1.48 -11.51
CA GLU A 49 7.47 -1.97 -12.53
C GLU A 49 5.99 -1.85 -12.13
N GLY A 50 5.13 -1.97 -13.14
CA GLY A 50 3.69 -1.76 -12.99
C GLY A 50 3.36 -0.30 -12.70
N GLY A 51 2.24 -0.09 -12.01
CA GLY A 51 1.79 1.26 -11.64
C GLY A 51 0.81 1.25 -10.48
N PRO A 52 0.49 2.41 -9.89
CA PRO A 52 -0.33 2.51 -8.68
C PRO A 52 -1.67 1.77 -8.77
N ARG A 53 -2.29 1.75 -9.95
CA ARG A 53 -3.56 1.04 -10.19
C ARG A 53 -3.40 -0.48 -10.17
N GLN A 54 -2.27 -0.98 -10.68
CA GLN A 54 -1.97 -2.42 -10.65
C GLN A 54 -1.69 -2.87 -9.21
N VAL A 55 -0.94 -2.09 -8.44
CA VAL A 55 -0.74 -2.33 -6.99
C VAL A 55 -2.09 -2.35 -6.26
N GLY A 56 -2.93 -1.34 -6.48
CA GLY A 56 -4.26 -1.29 -5.88
C GLY A 56 -5.14 -2.50 -6.23
N ARG A 57 -5.06 -2.99 -7.49
CA ARG A 57 -5.75 -4.20 -7.91
C ARG A 57 -5.20 -5.46 -7.24
N ALA A 58 -3.87 -5.59 -7.11
CA ALA A 58 -3.24 -6.70 -6.40
C ALA A 58 -3.68 -6.73 -4.93
N MET A 59 -3.60 -5.58 -4.23
CA MET A 59 -4.04 -5.47 -2.83
C MET A 59 -5.53 -5.78 -2.65
N ALA A 60 -6.39 -5.34 -3.58
CA ALA A 60 -7.82 -5.60 -3.51
C ALA A 60 -8.18 -7.09 -3.69
N LEU A 61 -7.40 -7.83 -4.49
CA LEU A 61 -7.66 -9.24 -4.80
C LEU A 61 -6.97 -10.19 -3.83
N TYR A 62 -5.77 -9.85 -3.37
CA TYR A 62 -4.87 -10.77 -2.65
C TYR A 62 -4.35 -10.23 -1.32
N GLY A 63 -4.60 -8.96 -0.98
CA GLY A 63 -4.00 -8.29 0.19
C GLY A 63 -4.59 -8.64 1.55
N ASN A 64 -5.59 -9.52 1.64
CA ASN A 64 -6.31 -9.76 2.89
C ASN A 64 -5.45 -10.45 3.98
N ALA A 65 -4.36 -11.12 3.60
CA ALA A 65 -3.47 -11.88 4.48
C ALA A 65 -2.25 -11.09 4.96
N VAL A 66 -1.98 -9.91 4.39
CA VAL A 66 -0.80 -9.08 4.69
C VAL A 66 -1.23 -7.79 5.42
N PRO A 67 -0.33 -6.93 5.94
CA PRO A 67 -0.71 -5.72 6.65
C PRO A 67 -1.16 -4.63 5.67
N TRP A 68 -2.28 -4.88 4.99
CA TRP A 68 -2.79 -4.06 3.89
C TRP A 68 -3.05 -2.59 4.26
N TRP A 69 -3.26 -2.29 5.54
CA TRP A 69 -3.39 -0.91 6.02
C TRP A 69 -2.10 -0.11 5.84
N ARG A 70 -0.94 -0.75 5.68
CA ARG A 70 0.34 -0.06 5.43
C ARG A 70 0.53 0.37 3.96
N VAL A 71 -0.32 -0.09 3.04
CA VAL A 71 -0.31 0.34 1.62
C VAL A 71 -1.53 1.22 1.33
N VAL A 72 -1.29 2.53 1.13
CA VAL A 72 -2.34 3.55 1.26
C VAL A 72 -2.50 4.42 0.02
N ARG A 73 -3.55 5.24 0.01
CA ARG A 73 -3.72 6.31 -0.96
C ARG A 73 -2.74 7.45 -0.68
N SER A 74 -2.32 8.15 -1.74
CA SER A 74 -1.41 9.30 -1.63
C SER A 74 -2.00 10.51 -0.91
N ASP A 75 -3.33 10.59 -0.80
CA ASP A 75 -4.05 11.66 -0.09
C ASP A 75 -4.25 11.40 1.41
N GLY A 76 -3.74 10.26 1.91
CA GLY A 76 -3.83 9.86 3.32
C GLY A 76 -5.25 9.56 3.79
N VAL A 77 -6.22 9.45 2.89
CA VAL A 77 -7.60 9.06 3.21
C VAL A 77 -7.64 7.56 3.50
N LEU A 78 -8.33 7.20 4.58
CA LEU A 78 -8.57 5.82 4.96
C LEU A 78 -9.33 5.08 3.85
N LEU A 79 -9.07 3.78 3.71
CA LEU A 79 -9.67 3.00 2.63
C LEU A 79 -11.18 2.86 2.83
N PRO A 80 -12.01 3.24 1.83
CA PRO A 80 -13.46 3.16 1.94
C PRO A 80 -13.97 1.76 2.29
N GLY A 81 -14.95 1.69 3.20
CA GLY A 81 -15.53 0.44 3.70
C GLY A 81 -14.64 -0.34 4.68
N HIS A 82 -13.42 0.14 4.95
CA HIS A 82 -12.46 -0.49 5.86
C HIS A 82 -11.95 0.51 6.90
N GLU A 83 -12.58 1.67 7.04
CA GLU A 83 -12.07 2.81 7.78
C GLU A 83 -11.85 2.48 9.26
N LEU A 84 -12.81 1.80 9.89
CA LEU A 84 -12.71 1.43 11.30
C LEU A 84 -11.57 0.43 11.55
N ARG A 85 -11.49 -0.63 10.75
CA ARG A 85 -10.44 -1.65 10.87
C ARG A 85 -9.05 -1.06 10.60
N ALA A 86 -8.93 -0.21 9.59
CA ALA A 86 -7.67 0.49 9.30
C ALA A 86 -7.28 1.39 10.47
N LEU A 87 -8.24 2.14 11.03
CA LEU A 87 -8.00 3.03 12.15
C LEU A 87 -7.52 2.30 13.42
N ASP A 88 -8.08 1.12 13.71
CA ASP A 88 -7.64 0.30 14.84
C ASP A 88 -6.17 -0.11 14.68
N HIS A 89 -5.79 -0.64 13.52
CA HIS A 89 -4.39 -0.97 13.23
C HIS A 89 -3.45 0.25 13.31
N TYR A 90 -3.86 1.40 12.76
CA TYR A 90 -3.06 2.62 12.85
C TYR A 90 -2.84 3.08 14.30
N ARG A 91 -3.84 2.90 15.16
CA ARG A 91 -3.72 3.23 16.59
C ARG A 91 -2.83 2.23 17.32
N GLU A 92 -2.99 0.94 17.05
CA GLU A 92 -2.17 -0.13 17.61
C GLU A 92 -0.70 0.04 17.27
N GLU A 93 -0.39 0.43 16.04
CA GLU A 93 0.98 0.62 15.57
C GLU A 93 1.56 2.02 15.82
N GLY A 94 0.75 2.96 16.33
CA GLY A 94 1.16 4.35 16.49
C GLY A 94 1.43 5.07 15.17
N THR A 95 0.78 4.66 14.08
CA THR A 95 0.90 5.31 12.76
C THR A 95 0.48 6.78 12.86
N PRO A 96 1.30 7.74 12.41
CA PRO A 96 0.97 9.16 12.50
C PRO A 96 -0.34 9.52 11.79
N LEU A 97 -1.30 10.04 12.55
CA LEU A 97 -2.58 10.55 12.07
C LEU A 97 -2.67 12.08 12.26
N ARG A 98 -3.34 12.74 11.32
CA ARG A 98 -3.80 14.13 11.45
C ARG A 98 -5.20 14.12 12.03
N GLU A 99 -5.46 15.04 12.96
CA GLU A 99 -6.80 15.23 13.51
C GLU A 99 -7.84 15.41 12.41
N ALA A 100 -9.02 14.81 12.62
CA ALA A 100 -10.13 14.97 11.70
C ALA A 100 -10.55 16.44 11.66
N ALA A 101 -10.61 17.00 10.45
CA ALA A 101 -11.21 18.31 10.27
C ALA A 101 -12.67 18.27 10.74
N ARG A 102 -13.17 19.34 11.36
CA ARG A 102 -14.58 19.41 11.81
C ARG A 102 -15.60 19.24 10.69
N SER A 103 -15.18 19.44 9.45
CA SER A 103 -15.97 19.25 8.23
C SER A 103 -15.84 17.86 7.61
N ALA A 104 -15.01 16.97 8.17
CA ALA A 104 -14.83 15.62 7.64
C ALA A 104 -16.05 14.76 7.98
N GLU A 105 -16.64 14.16 6.93
CA GLU A 105 -17.73 13.22 7.07
C GLU A 105 -17.30 12.05 7.97
N GLY A 106 -18.13 11.73 8.98
CA GLY A 106 -17.82 10.70 9.97
C GLY A 106 -16.70 11.03 10.97
N HIS A 107 -16.16 12.25 10.99
CA HIS A 107 -15.05 12.66 11.87
C HIS A 107 -13.81 11.74 11.77
N MET A 108 -13.58 11.16 10.59
CA MET A 108 -12.45 10.25 10.39
C MET A 108 -11.14 11.05 10.24
N PRO A 109 -10.06 10.64 10.93
CA PRO A 109 -8.75 11.24 10.75
C PRO A 109 -8.19 10.88 9.36
N ARG A 110 -7.11 11.55 8.99
CA ARG A 110 -6.28 11.17 7.82
C ARG A 110 -4.90 10.77 8.29
N LEU A 111 -4.18 10.00 7.50
CA LEU A 111 -2.75 9.77 7.75
C LEU A 111 -1.97 11.08 7.61
N ASP A 112 -1.03 11.30 8.52
CA ASP A 112 -0.01 12.33 8.35
C ASP A 112 1.08 11.80 7.42
N MET A 113 0.82 11.86 6.11
CA MET A 113 1.72 11.32 5.10
C MET A 113 3.16 11.87 5.20
N LYS A 114 3.34 13.09 5.71
CA LYS A 114 4.69 13.65 5.89
C LYS A 114 5.50 12.89 6.94
N ARG A 115 4.83 12.37 7.97
CA ARG A 115 5.45 11.67 9.10
C ARG A 115 5.39 10.16 8.95
N ALA A 116 4.32 9.63 8.35
CA ALA A 116 4.06 8.20 8.27
C ALA A 116 4.77 7.52 7.08
N ARG A 117 5.07 8.27 6.00
CA ARG A 117 5.66 7.67 4.79
C ARG A 117 7.03 7.06 5.08
N TRP A 118 7.22 5.83 4.63
CA TRP A 118 8.50 5.12 4.61
C TRP A 118 9.14 5.23 3.24
N ASP A 119 10.44 5.43 3.23
CA ASP A 119 11.28 5.55 2.04
C ASP A 119 12.19 4.32 1.83
N GLY A 120 12.03 3.27 2.66
CA GLY A 120 12.80 2.04 2.56
C GLY A 120 14.07 1.99 3.39
N ALA A 121 14.41 3.07 4.10
CA ALA A 121 15.56 3.08 5.00
C ALA A 121 15.09 2.70 6.42
N ASP A 122 15.39 1.46 6.83
CA ASP A 122 15.25 1.07 8.22
C ASP A 122 16.53 1.42 8.98
N GLY A 123 16.52 2.55 9.69
CA GLY A 123 17.37 2.76 10.87
C GLY A 123 18.89 2.74 10.66
N ALA A 124 19.44 3.42 9.64
CA ALA A 124 20.84 3.82 9.64
C ALA A 124 21.10 4.98 10.63
N ASP A 125 20.85 4.73 11.91
CA ASP A 125 21.49 5.45 13.01
C ASP A 125 22.17 4.37 13.86
N GLU A 126 23.36 3.98 13.39
CA GLU A 126 24.34 3.30 14.22
C GLU A 126 24.65 4.20 15.43
N GLY A 127 24.18 3.78 16.60
CA GLY A 127 24.77 4.22 17.86
C GLY A 127 26.19 3.69 18.00
N GLU A 128 27.13 4.31 17.29
CA GLU A 128 28.58 4.22 17.50
C GLU A 128 29.04 5.60 18.03
N GLY A 129 29.64 5.80 19.19
CA GLY A 129 29.93 4.92 20.31
C GLY A 129 30.10 5.80 21.55
N ALA A 130 29.38 5.47 22.61
CA ALA A 130 29.62 6.02 23.94
C ALA A 130 29.70 4.85 24.92
N HIS A 131 30.79 4.09 24.88
CA HIS A 131 31.21 3.27 26.00
C HIS A 131 32.74 3.06 26.00
N ILE A 132 33.32 3.61 27.07
CA ILE A 132 34.66 3.49 27.69
C ILE A 132 35.87 4.13 27.01
#